data_AF-A0A8J8G9E5-F1
#
_entry.id   AF-A0A8J8G9E5-F1
#
_cell.length_a   1.000
_cell.length_b   1.000
_cell.length_c   1.000
_cell.angle_alpha   90.00
_cell.angle_beta   90.00
_cell.angle_gamma   90.00
#
_symmetry.space_group_name_H-M   'P 1'
#
loop_
_entity.id
_entity.type
_entity.pdbx_description
1 polymer ?
#
loop_
_entity_poly.entity_id
_entity_poly.type
_entity_poly.pdbx_seq_one_letter_code
_entity_poly.pdbx_strand_id
1 'polypeptide(L)'
;MDDVSLVYNTNGKWMRSGNPGTATLNPISWIGNLVSREAICYNVGYIKFSNGWGFTYDYNEDIKFKFTSAHEIGHEILKSYDITAYSYGHKGSVHVITQSMKDNSSSYSTSGEIDIMPYYPNDPPLALYDKYAAAEKDVLGLIWLSKIKILSMLLVFILINSCKNNNSKKINREIVDYYNGIVVDQNHIPIEGVKVMLHGEKIDNQINGNLEILTTITNKKGYFAIKDSTIESQHILRVQSESRKLIFAKKGYLIDTVSTKTSSSNYKPSFDAFDGLYFIFKIPDTMTLRKVQLSK
;
A
#
# COMPACT_ATOMS: atom_id res chain seq x y z
N MET A 1 -10.27 14.79 -9.11
CA MET A 1 -9.43 13.69 -9.63
C MET A 1 -10.29 12.94 -10.59
N ASP A 2 -9.86 12.85 -11.84
CA ASP A 2 -10.52 12.03 -12.85
C ASP A 2 -10.28 10.53 -12.59
N ASP A 3 -10.85 9.67 -13.43
CA ASP A 3 -10.61 8.24 -13.38
C ASP A 3 -9.14 7.88 -13.71
N VAL A 4 -8.57 6.95 -12.95
CA VAL A 4 -7.23 6.41 -13.21
C VAL A 4 -7.38 5.05 -13.86
N SER A 5 -7.11 4.95 -15.16
CA SER A 5 -7.05 3.65 -15.82
C SER A 5 -5.79 2.90 -15.40
N LEU A 6 -5.94 1.63 -15.00
CA LEU A 6 -4.82 0.74 -14.75
C LEU A 6 -4.68 -0.24 -15.92
N VAL A 7 -3.47 -0.35 -16.47
CA VAL A 7 -3.22 -1.20 -17.63
C VAL A 7 -2.15 -2.23 -17.28
N TYR A 8 -2.55 -3.50 -17.27
CA TYR A 8 -1.62 -4.62 -17.16
C TYR A 8 -1.13 -5.01 -18.56
N ASN A 9 0.17 -4.85 -18.81
CA ASN A 9 0.80 -5.12 -20.10
C ASN A 9 1.80 -6.25 -19.99
N THR A 10 1.60 -7.28 -20.80
CA THR A 10 2.56 -8.36 -20.97
C THR A 10 2.64 -8.78 -22.44
N ASN A 11 3.84 -9.14 -22.90
CA ASN A 11 4.07 -9.61 -24.29
C ASN A 11 3.68 -8.58 -25.36
N GLY A 12 3.77 -7.29 -25.03
CA GLY A 12 3.34 -6.16 -25.86
C GLY A 12 4.41 -5.09 -26.05
N LYS A 13 4.07 -4.00 -26.76
CA LYS A 13 4.92 -2.80 -26.83
C LYS A 13 4.95 -2.12 -25.45
N TRP A 14 6.10 -1.57 -25.07
CA TRP A 14 6.20 -0.78 -23.84
C TRP A 14 5.18 0.37 -23.85
N MET A 15 4.46 0.53 -22.74
CA MET A 15 3.43 1.56 -22.60
C MET A 15 3.85 2.56 -21.52
N ARG A 16 3.86 3.84 -21.89
CA ARG A 16 4.14 4.96 -21.01
C ARG A 16 2.94 5.21 -20.10
N SER A 17 3.17 5.37 -18.81
CA SER A 17 2.17 5.91 -17.88
C SER A 17 2.01 7.41 -18.05
N GLY A 18 0.87 7.95 -17.64
CA GLY A 18 0.67 9.40 -17.62
C GLY A 18 -0.38 9.82 -16.62
N ASN A 19 -0.44 11.13 -16.44
CA ASN A 19 -1.24 11.77 -15.41
C ASN A 19 -2.73 11.42 -15.57
N PRO A 20 -3.42 10.95 -14.52
CA PRO A 20 -4.84 10.62 -14.57
C PRO A 20 -5.79 11.81 -14.72
N GLY A 21 -5.34 13.06 -14.63
CA GLY A 21 -6.22 14.21 -14.82
C GLY A 21 -6.20 14.75 -16.26
N THR A 22 -7.32 14.60 -16.95
CA THR A 22 -7.59 15.12 -18.29
C THR A 22 -7.45 16.64 -18.39
N ALA A 23 -7.21 17.12 -19.62
CA ALA A 23 -7.09 18.50 -20.03
C ALA A 23 -8.17 19.43 -19.42
N THR A 24 -7.85 20.00 -18.25
CA THR A 24 -8.42 21.29 -17.85
C THR A 24 -8.20 22.28 -19.00
N LEU A 25 -9.04 23.31 -19.15
CA LEU A 25 -8.99 24.37 -20.19
C LEU A 25 -7.62 25.08 -20.39
N ASN A 26 -6.59 24.63 -19.69
CA ASN A 26 -5.21 25.02 -19.83
C ASN A 26 -4.53 24.32 -21.04
N PRO A 27 -4.06 25.07 -22.04
CA PRO A 27 -3.37 24.53 -23.22
C PRO A 27 -2.12 23.69 -22.90
N ILE A 28 -1.52 23.87 -21.71
CA ILE A 28 -0.37 23.07 -21.25
C ILE A 28 -0.76 21.62 -20.98
N SER A 29 -1.90 21.39 -20.34
CA SER A 29 -2.36 20.04 -20.00
C SER A 29 -2.78 19.26 -21.26
N TRP A 30 -3.35 19.97 -22.23
CA TRP A 30 -3.69 19.41 -23.54
C TRP A 30 -2.46 18.92 -24.32
N ILE A 31 -1.37 19.70 -24.34
CA ILE A 31 -0.11 19.30 -24.99
C ILE A 31 0.57 18.15 -24.25
N GLY A 32 0.54 18.12 -22.91
CA GLY A 32 1.08 17.02 -22.12
C GLY A 32 0.34 15.68 -22.32
N ASN A 33 -0.97 15.72 -22.60
CA ASN A 33 -1.78 14.53 -22.88
C ASN A 33 -1.68 14.06 -24.35
N LEU A 34 -1.06 14.83 -25.25
CA LEU A 34 -0.73 14.37 -26.62
C LEU A 34 0.43 13.35 -26.64
N VAL A 35 1.28 13.37 -25.61
CA VAL A 35 2.47 12.50 -25.48
C VAL A 35 2.35 11.46 -24.36
N SER A 36 1.32 11.55 -23.52
CA SER A 36 1.05 10.64 -22.42
C SER A 36 -0.41 10.18 -22.42
N ARG A 37 -0.69 9.02 -21.81
CA ARG A 37 -2.05 8.48 -21.68
C ARG A 37 -2.54 8.69 -20.26
N GLU A 38 -3.85 8.80 -20.07
CA GLU A 38 -4.50 8.80 -18.75
C GLU A 38 -4.59 7.38 -18.18
N ALA A 39 -3.42 6.76 -18.03
CA ALA A 39 -3.32 5.42 -17.46
C ALA A 39 -1.97 5.19 -16.77
N ILE A 40 -1.99 4.39 -15.73
CA ILE A 40 -0.79 3.85 -15.11
C ILE A 40 -0.60 2.43 -15.64
N CYS A 41 0.54 2.18 -16.29
CA CYS A 41 0.86 0.92 -16.95
C CYS A 41 1.80 0.07 -16.10
N TYR A 42 1.47 -1.20 -15.91
CA TYR A 42 2.31 -2.24 -15.33
C TYR A 42 2.87 -3.12 -16.47
N ASN A 43 4.13 -2.94 -16.84
CA ASN A 43 4.78 -3.56 -18.00
C ASN A 43 5.69 -4.74 -17.58
N VAL A 44 5.19 -5.98 -17.63
CA VAL A 44 5.91 -7.17 -17.14
C VAL A 44 6.02 -8.29 -18.18
N GLY A 45 7.08 -9.10 -18.12
CA GLY A 45 7.35 -10.17 -19.07
C GLY A 45 8.10 -9.68 -20.30
N TYR A 46 7.87 -10.27 -21.48
CA TYR A 46 8.52 -9.80 -22.71
C TYR A 46 7.90 -8.49 -23.18
N ILE A 47 8.68 -7.42 -23.20
CA ILE A 47 8.23 -6.09 -23.61
C ILE A 47 9.06 -5.61 -24.79
N LYS A 48 8.39 -5.07 -25.81
CA LYS A 48 9.04 -4.47 -26.98
C LYS A 48 9.30 -2.99 -26.74
N PHE A 49 10.57 -2.66 -26.53
CA PHE A 49 11.12 -1.31 -26.48
C PHE A 49 11.52 -0.82 -27.89
N SER A 50 11.96 0.44 -27.99
CA SER A 50 12.43 1.03 -29.26
C SER A 50 13.65 0.31 -29.83
N ASN A 51 14.51 -0.24 -28.95
CA ASN A 51 15.73 -0.96 -29.30
C ASN A 51 15.55 -2.49 -29.38
N GLY A 52 14.33 -3.01 -29.26
CA GLY A 52 14.04 -4.45 -29.39
C GLY A 52 13.21 -5.03 -28.25
N TRP A 53 13.21 -6.36 -28.15
CA TRP A 53 12.51 -7.07 -27.07
C TRP A 53 13.42 -7.24 -25.86
N GLY A 54 12.91 -6.97 -24.67
CA GLY A 54 13.56 -7.23 -23.40
C GLY A 54 12.59 -7.92 -22.44
N PHE A 55 13.12 -8.68 -21.47
CA PHE A 55 12.30 -9.25 -20.40
C PHE A 55 12.33 -8.32 -19.18
N THR A 56 11.16 -7.87 -18.73
CA THR A 56 11.00 -7.10 -17.49
C THR A 56 10.53 -8.04 -16.38
N TYR A 57 11.30 -8.11 -15.29
CA TYR A 57 10.95 -8.88 -14.10
C TYR A 57 9.86 -8.19 -13.27
N ASP A 58 8.97 -9.00 -12.69
CA ASP A 58 7.93 -8.63 -11.75
C ASP A 58 8.46 -7.77 -10.59
N TYR A 59 9.54 -8.20 -9.94
CA TYR A 59 10.14 -7.46 -8.82
C TYR A 59 10.53 -6.02 -9.20
N ASN A 60 11.14 -5.85 -10.36
CA ASN A 60 11.57 -4.52 -10.83
C ASN A 60 10.35 -3.68 -11.23
N GLU A 61 9.35 -4.31 -11.84
CA GLU A 61 8.13 -3.61 -12.26
C GLU A 61 7.26 -3.22 -11.07
N ASP A 62 7.20 -4.01 -10.00
CA ASP A 62 6.51 -3.65 -8.75
C ASP A 62 7.06 -2.36 -8.16
N ILE A 63 8.38 -2.23 -8.11
CA ILE A 63 9.07 -1.04 -7.60
C ILE A 63 8.75 0.17 -8.50
N LYS A 64 8.93 0.00 -9.82
CA LYS A 64 8.68 1.08 -10.79
C LYS A 64 7.23 1.50 -10.86
N PHE A 65 6.30 0.57 -10.76
CA PHE A 65 4.86 0.83 -10.79
C PHE A 65 4.42 1.60 -9.55
N LYS A 66 4.91 1.23 -8.35
CA LYS A 66 4.63 1.98 -7.12
C LYS A 66 5.13 3.43 -7.23
N PHE A 67 6.38 3.60 -7.67
CA PHE A 67 6.97 4.92 -7.90
C PHE A 67 6.16 5.73 -8.92
N THR A 68 5.91 5.15 -10.10
CA THR A 68 5.18 5.82 -11.19
C THR A 68 3.77 6.18 -10.74
N SER A 69 3.08 5.29 -10.04
CA SER A 69 1.74 5.57 -9.51
C SER A 69 1.74 6.76 -8.56
N ALA A 70 2.68 6.79 -7.62
CA ALA A 70 2.81 7.90 -6.68
C ALA A 70 3.19 9.21 -7.38
N HIS A 71 4.04 9.16 -8.41
CA HIS A 71 4.39 10.30 -9.25
C HIS A 71 3.19 10.85 -10.02
N GLU A 72 2.48 10.00 -10.77
CA GLU A 72 1.34 10.42 -11.59
C GLU A 72 0.17 10.92 -10.74
N ILE A 73 -0.16 10.25 -9.63
CA ILE A 73 -1.19 10.72 -8.69
C ILE A 73 -0.75 12.03 -8.02
N GLY A 74 0.53 12.15 -7.68
CA GLY A 74 1.03 13.36 -7.05
C GLY A 74 0.85 14.61 -7.93
N HIS A 75 0.84 14.49 -9.26
CA HIS A 75 0.53 15.60 -10.14
C HIS A 75 -0.89 16.17 -9.92
N GLU A 76 -1.88 15.36 -9.55
CA GLU A 76 -3.23 15.81 -9.18
C GLU A 76 -3.22 16.63 -7.90
N ILE A 77 -2.41 16.22 -6.93
CA ILE A 77 -2.23 16.92 -5.66
C ILE A 77 -1.57 18.28 -5.93
N LEU A 78 -0.45 18.30 -6.68
CA LEU A 78 0.23 19.54 -7.06
C LEU A 78 -0.69 20.51 -7.79
N LYS A 79 -1.50 20.02 -8.75
CA LYS A 79 -2.47 20.85 -9.48
C LYS A 79 -3.56 21.44 -8.58
N SER A 80 -3.86 20.78 -7.46
CA SER A 80 -4.97 21.18 -6.57
C SER A 80 -4.60 22.34 -5.64
N TYR A 81 -3.32 22.54 -5.31
CA TYR A 81 -2.87 23.62 -4.42
C TYR A 81 -1.84 24.59 -5.02
N ASP A 82 -1.29 24.30 -6.21
CA ASP A 82 -0.36 25.16 -6.95
C ASP A 82 -0.82 25.30 -8.43
N ILE A 83 0.03 25.81 -9.32
CA ILE A 83 -0.31 26.08 -10.72
C ILE A 83 0.02 24.87 -11.61
N THR A 84 -0.81 24.58 -12.62
CA THR A 84 -0.60 23.49 -13.60
C THR A 84 0.81 23.42 -14.18
N ALA A 85 1.44 24.58 -14.44
CA ALA A 85 2.80 24.66 -14.96
C ALA A 85 3.87 24.15 -13.98
N TYR A 86 3.64 24.27 -12.66
CA TYR A 86 4.54 23.74 -11.64
C TYR A 86 4.51 22.21 -11.59
N SER A 87 3.31 21.64 -11.75
CA SER A 87 3.08 20.19 -11.85
C SER A 87 3.69 19.62 -13.14
N TYR A 88 3.26 20.08 -14.32
CA TYR A 88 3.78 19.61 -15.62
C TYR A 88 5.24 20.02 -15.89
N GLY A 89 5.76 20.99 -15.16
CA GLY A 89 7.17 21.35 -15.20
C GLY A 89 8.06 20.46 -14.33
N HIS A 90 7.49 19.46 -13.63
CA HIS A 90 8.21 18.59 -12.71
C HIS A 90 9.08 19.41 -11.73
N LYS A 91 8.45 20.41 -11.09
CA LYS A 91 9.12 21.41 -10.22
C LYS A 91 10.25 22.18 -10.90
N GLY A 92 10.13 22.38 -12.21
CA GLY A 92 11.06 23.14 -13.02
C GLY A 92 12.21 22.32 -13.60
N SER A 93 12.29 21.02 -13.37
CA SER A 93 13.30 20.12 -13.96
C SER A 93 13.07 19.86 -15.46
N VAL A 94 11.87 20.08 -15.98
CA VAL A 94 11.60 19.93 -17.41
C VAL A 94 11.01 21.20 -18.03
N HIS A 95 11.12 21.30 -19.35
CA HIS A 95 10.36 22.22 -20.15
C HIS A 95 8.89 21.77 -20.19
N VAL A 96 8.01 22.61 -19.64
CA VAL A 96 6.57 22.31 -19.45
C VAL A 96 5.87 21.82 -20.74
N ILE A 97 6.28 22.32 -21.91
CA ILE A 97 5.66 21.97 -23.19
C ILE A 97 6.27 20.70 -23.79
N THR A 98 7.60 20.66 -23.94
CA THR A 98 8.29 19.54 -24.61
C THR A 98 8.48 18.33 -23.70
N GLN A 99 8.25 18.49 -22.40
CA GLN A 99 8.52 17.48 -21.36
C GLN A 99 9.98 16.99 -21.39
N SER A 100 10.86 17.75 -22.03
CA SER A 100 12.29 17.47 -22.09
C SER A 100 12.97 18.05 -20.85
N MET A 101 13.86 17.27 -20.25
CA MET A 101 14.66 17.70 -19.12
C MET A 101 15.49 18.94 -19.49
N LYS A 102 15.63 19.87 -18.53
CA LYS A 102 16.49 21.05 -18.70
C LYS A 102 17.94 20.69 -18.39
N ASP A 103 18.87 21.34 -19.07
CA ASP A 103 20.31 21.11 -18.89
C ASP A 103 20.80 21.39 -17.46
N ASN A 104 20.13 22.28 -16.74
CA ASN A 104 20.45 22.65 -15.36
C ASN A 104 19.67 21.85 -14.30
N SER A 105 19.06 20.72 -14.68
CA SER A 105 18.36 19.85 -13.72
C SER A 105 19.34 19.29 -12.71
N SER A 106 19.02 19.45 -11.43
CA SER A 106 19.86 18.96 -10.34
C SER A 106 19.85 17.43 -10.31
N SER A 107 20.96 16.82 -9.90
CA SER A 107 21.01 15.39 -9.57
C SER A 107 20.17 15.08 -8.33
N TYR A 108 19.68 13.84 -8.22
CA TYR A 108 19.03 13.37 -7.01
C TYR A 108 20.02 13.28 -5.85
N SER A 109 19.53 13.45 -4.62
CA SER A 109 20.36 13.30 -3.43
C SER A 109 20.73 11.83 -3.24
N THR A 110 22.01 11.54 -2.97
CA THR A 110 22.46 10.19 -2.60
C THR A 110 22.31 9.91 -1.10
N SER A 111 22.13 10.95 -0.28
CA SER A 111 21.86 10.90 1.15
C SER A 111 20.46 11.46 1.48
N GLY A 112 19.70 10.74 2.32
CA GLY A 112 18.35 11.15 2.70
C GLY A 112 17.27 10.85 1.65
N GLU A 113 16.16 11.57 1.73
CA GLU A 113 15.00 11.42 0.86
C GLU A 113 15.24 12.05 -0.52
N ILE A 114 14.61 11.48 -1.54
CA ILE A 114 14.64 11.95 -2.93
C ILE A 114 13.23 12.46 -3.24
N ASP A 115 13.12 13.69 -3.77
CA ASP A 115 11.82 14.23 -4.18
C ASP A 115 11.26 13.41 -5.34
N ILE A 116 10.01 12.95 -5.21
CA ILE A 116 9.38 12.10 -6.22
C ILE A 116 9.07 12.84 -7.53
N MET A 117 8.95 14.17 -7.51
CA MET A 117 8.42 14.95 -8.64
C MET A 117 9.42 15.33 -9.74
N PRO A 118 10.67 15.75 -9.44
CA PRO A 118 11.61 16.16 -10.47
C PRO A 118 12.08 15.01 -11.36
N TYR A 119 12.38 15.31 -12.62
CA TYR A 119 13.21 14.45 -13.44
C TYR A 119 14.68 14.70 -13.13
N TYR A 120 15.44 13.61 -13.06
CA TYR A 120 16.85 13.63 -12.74
C TYR A 120 17.69 13.26 -13.97
N PRO A 121 18.90 13.83 -14.14
CA PRO A 121 19.76 13.54 -15.28
C PRO A 121 20.15 12.07 -15.45
N ASN A 122 20.17 11.32 -14.35
CA ASN A 122 20.39 9.89 -14.34
C ASN A 122 19.23 9.22 -13.63
N ASP A 123 18.76 8.11 -14.16
CA ASP A 123 17.78 7.27 -13.47
C ASP A 123 18.41 6.71 -12.18
N PRO A 124 17.75 6.89 -11.02
CA PRO A 124 18.27 6.28 -9.81
C PRO A 124 18.29 4.76 -9.94
N PRO A 125 19.31 4.08 -9.40
CA PRO A 125 19.29 2.63 -9.29
C PRO A 125 18.08 2.18 -8.45
N LEU A 126 17.53 1.01 -8.77
CA LEU A 126 16.35 0.44 -8.08
C LEU A 126 16.50 0.43 -6.54
N ALA A 127 17.71 0.22 -6.02
CA ALA A 127 18.00 0.22 -4.60
C ALA A 127 17.77 1.58 -3.89
N LEU A 128 17.57 2.67 -4.63
CA LEU A 128 17.26 3.98 -4.07
C LEU A 128 15.77 4.34 -4.16
N TYR A 129 14.93 3.48 -4.75
CA TYR A 129 13.52 3.82 -4.95
C TYR A 129 12.74 3.99 -3.63
N ASP A 130 13.14 3.29 -2.56
CA ASP A 130 12.54 3.44 -1.23
C ASP A 130 12.88 4.78 -0.55
N LYS A 131 13.82 5.54 -1.11
CA LYS A 131 14.14 6.91 -0.64
C LYS A 131 13.23 7.96 -1.24
N TYR A 132 12.40 7.63 -2.23
CA TYR A 132 11.49 8.60 -2.83
C TYR A 132 10.39 9.02 -1.84
N ALA A 133 10.23 10.33 -1.67
CA ALA A 133 9.23 10.93 -0.82
C ALA A 133 8.63 12.17 -1.48
N ALA A 134 7.43 12.56 -1.04
CA ALA A 134 6.87 13.86 -1.39
C ALA A 134 7.65 14.96 -0.66
N ALA A 135 7.98 16.06 -1.35
CA ALA A 135 8.66 17.17 -0.69
C ALA A 135 7.78 17.78 0.40
N GLU A 136 8.41 18.38 1.43
CA GLU A 136 7.72 18.98 2.57
C GLU A 136 6.62 19.96 2.13
N LYS A 137 6.89 20.83 1.15
CA LYS A 137 5.89 21.76 0.60
C LYS A 137 4.66 21.03 0.04
N ASP A 138 4.85 19.88 -0.59
CA ASP A 138 3.75 19.11 -1.18
C ASP A 138 2.91 18.43 -0.11
N VAL A 139 3.55 17.90 0.93
CA VAL A 139 2.86 17.32 2.09
C VAL A 139 2.05 18.40 2.82
N LEU A 140 2.63 19.59 3.02
CA LEU A 140 1.92 20.74 3.59
C LEU A 140 0.73 21.17 2.72
N GLY A 141 0.90 21.17 1.39
CA GLY A 141 -0.18 21.42 0.44
C GLY A 141 -1.31 20.40 0.55
N LEU A 142 -0.97 19.12 0.69
CA LEU A 142 -1.95 18.04 0.91
C LEU A 142 -2.71 18.22 2.24
N ILE A 143 -1.99 18.53 3.33
CA ILE A 143 -2.61 18.83 4.64
C ILE A 143 -3.54 20.04 4.51
N TRP A 144 -3.12 21.08 3.81
CA TRP A 144 -3.97 22.25 3.55
C TRP A 144 -5.26 21.86 2.79
N LEU A 145 -5.12 21.09 1.69
CA LEU A 145 -6.24 20.62 0.89
C LEU A 145 -7.21 19.71 1.64
N SER A 146 -6.72 18.96 2.62
CA SER A 146 -7.56 18.10 3.45
C SER A 146 -8.56 18.87 4.33
N LYS A 147 -8.42 20.20 4.43
CA LYS A 147 -9.28 21.10 5.22
C LYS A 147 -9.47 20.63 6.67
N ILE A 148 -8.46 19.96 7.22
CA ILE A 148 -8.43 19.49 8.61
C ILE A 148 -8.71 20.68 9.53
N LYS A 149 -9.80 20.59 10.31
CA LYS A 149 -10.21 21.67 11.24
C LYS A 149 -9.15 21.91 12.31
N ILE A 150 -9.04 23.14 12.80
CA ILE A 150 -8.01 23.62 13.75
C ILE A 150 -7.80 22.70 14.97
N LEU A 151 -8.86 22.08 15.49
CA LEU A 151 -8.76 21.12 16.61
C LEU A 151 -7.92 19.88 16.26
N SER A 152 -7.96 19.46 15.00
CA SER A 152 -7.16 18.37 14.44
C SER A 152 -5.75 18.83 14.04
N MET A 153 -5.53 20.12 13.72
CA MET A 153 -4.17 20.67 13.55
C MET A 153 -3.38 20.64 14.87
N LEU A 154 -4.02 20.89 16.01
CA LEU A 154 -3.37 20.75 17.32
C LEU A 154 -2.90 19.30 17.55
N LEU A 155 -3.71 18.32 17.16
CA LEU A 155 -3.37 16.89 17.25
C LEU A 155 -2.21 16.53 16.31
N VAL A 156 -2.23 17.03 15.08
CA VAL A 156 -1.13 16.85 14.11
C VAL A 156 0.15 17.54 14.59
N PHE A 157 0.04 18.73 15.19
CA PHE A 157 1.18 19.45 15.76
C PHE A 157 1.76 18.71 16.97
N ILE A 158 0.92 18.11 17.82
CA ILE A 158 1.34 17.22 18.92
C ILE A 158 2.05 15.98 18.35
N LEU A 159 1.53 15.38 17.27
CA LEU A 159 2.15 14.21 16.61
C LEU A 159 3.50 14.57 15.97
N ILE A 160 3.59 15.68 15.24
CA ILE A 160 4.84 16.15 14.60
C ILE A 160 5.90 16.50 15.65
N ASN A 161 5.51 17.16 16.76
CA ASN A 161 6.45 17.45 17.85
C ASN A 161 6.84 16.19 18.63
N SER A 162 5.95 15.19 18.72
CA SER A 162 6.29 13.88 19.26
C SER A 162 7.32 13.15 18.37
N CYS A 163 7.35 13.44 17.06
CA CYS A 163 8.35 12.90 16.13
C CYS A 163 9.69 13.66 16.14
N LYS A 164 9.72 14.94 16.52
CA LYS A 164 10.96 15.75 16.59
C LYS A 164 11.82 15.49 17.84
N ASN A 165 11.29 14.77 18.83
CA ASN A 165 12.04 14.46 20.04
C ASN A 165 12.97 13.26 19.80
N ASN A 166 14.10 13.52 19.13
CA ASN A 166 15.19 12.58 18.90
C ASN A 166 15.90 12.27 20.22
N ASN A 167 15.33 11.34 20.98
CA ASN A 167 16.12 10.32 21.65
C ASN A 167 15.62 9.00 21.09
N SER A 168 16.44 8.37 20.25
CA SER A 168 16.18 7.05 19.67
C SER A 168 16.15 5.99 20.78
N LYS A 169 15.10 5.97 21.59
CA LYS A 169 14.69 4.74 22.26
C LYS A 169 14.17 3.84 21.15
N LYS A 170 14.93 2.77 20.92
CA LYS A 170 14.54 1.57 20.17
C LYS A 170 13.02 1.40 20.30
N ILE A 171 12.29 1.72 19.22
CA ILE A 171 10.85 1.49 19.20
C ILE A 171 10.72 -0.04 19.22
N ASN A 172 10.46 -0.59 20.40
CA ASN A 172 9.97 -1.96 20.52
C ASN A 172 8.60 -1.96 19.84
N ARG A 173 8.57 -2.21 18.53
CA ARG A 173 7.36 -2.58 17.83
C ARG A 173 6.94 -3.92 18.43
N GLU A 174 5.85 -3.92 19.17
CA GLU A 174 5.26 -5.15 19.70
C GLU A 174 4.81 -5.98 18.49
N ILE A 175 5.46 -7.12 18.28
CA ILE A 175 4.93 -8.15 17.38
C ILE A 175 3.66 -8.64 18.07
N VAL A 176 2.52 -8.28 17.49
CA VAL A 176 1.22 -8.69 18.01
C VAL A 176 0.87 -10.06 17.47
N ASP A 177 0.92 -11.06 18.34
CA ASP A 177 0.65 -12.47 18.06
C ASP A 177 -0.86 -12.77 18.12
N TYR A 178 -1.72 -11.82 17.74
CA TYR A 178 -3.16 -11.98 17.87
C TYR A 178 -3.96 -11.57 16.63
N TYR A 179 -4.96 -12.37 16.31
CA TYR A 179 -6.05 -12.01 15.39
C TYR A 179 -7.07 -11.17 16.15
N ASN A 180 -7.51 -10.05 15.59
CA ASN A 180 -8.57 -9.23 16.18
C ASN A 180 -9.51 -8.67 15.11
N GLY A 181 -10.68 -8.21 15.53
CA GLY A 181 -11.64 -7.56 14.64
C GLY A 181 -12.93 -7.20 15.34
N ILE A 182 -13.87 -6.62 14.58
CA ILE A 182 -15.22 -6.28 15.03
C ILE A 182 -16.23 -7.03 14.17
N VAL A 183 -17.17 -7.71 14.81
CA VAL A 183 -18.30 -8.37 14.16
C VAL A 183 -19.55 -7.50 14.29
N VAL A 184 -20.16 -7.16 13.15
CA VAL A 184 -21.39 -6.38 13.03
C VAL A 184 -22.46 -7.14 12.26
N ASP A 185 -23.72 -6.70 12.34
CA ASP A 185 -24.78 -7.17 11.46
C ASP A 185 -24.84 -6.36 10.15
N GLN A 186 -25.76 -6.73 9.26
CA GLN A 186 -25.98 -6.06 7.97
C GLN A 186 -26.30 -4.55 8.06
N ASN A 187 -26.62 -4.03 9.24
CA ASN A 187 -26.84 -2.60 9.49
C ASN A 187 -25.63 -1.95 10.18
N HIS A 188 -24.48 -2.63 10.23
CA HIS A 188 -23.26 -2.20 10.92
C HIS A 188 -23.43 -2.07 12.46
N ILE A 189 -24.41 -2.78 13.04
CA ILE A 189 -24.60 -2.81 14.50
C ILE A 189 -23.71 -3.91 15.10
N PRO A 190 -22.87 -3.62 16.10
CA PRO A 190 -22.01 -4.63 16.71
C PRO A 190 -22.76 -5.81 17.32
N ILE A 191 -22.23 -7.02 17.14
CA ILE A 191 -22.84 -8.26 17.62
C ILE A 191 -22.01 -8.81 18.80
N GLU A 192 -22.55 -8.72 20.01
CA GLU A 192 -21.99 -9.38 21.21
C GLU A 192 -22.20 -10.90 21.18
N GLY A 193 -21.32 -11.69 21.78
CA GLY A 193 -21.56 -13.13 21.97
C GLY A 193 -21.38 -14.00 20.72
N VAL A 194 -20.67 -13.51 19.69
CA VAL A 194 -20.26 -14.33 18.55
C VAL A 194 -19.06 -15.17 18.97
N LYS A 195 -19.18 -16.50 18.87
CA LYS A 195 -18.04 -17.39 19.07
C LYS A 195 -17.15 -17.31 17.83
N VAL A 196 -15.89 -16.94 18.04
CA VAL A 196 -14.86 -16.87 17.00
C VAL A 196 -13.87 -17.98 17.25
N MET A 197 -13.58 -18.80 16.23
CA MET A 197 -12.68 -19.94 16.33
C MET A 197 -11.60 -19.81 15.27
N LEU A 198 -10.33 -19.86 15.68
CA LEU A 198 -9.18 -19.93 14.79
C LEU A 198 -8.80 -21.39 14.58
N HIS A 199 -8.76 -21.81 13.32
CA HIS A 199 -8.36 -23.14 12.91
C HIS A 199 -7.17 -23.03 11.96
N GLY A 200 -6.08 -23.74 12.24
CA GLY A 200 -4.95 -23.85 11.32
C GLY A 200 -5.11 -25.04 10.39
N GLU A 201 -4.96 -24.80 9.09
CA GLU A 201 -4.94 -25.81 8.03
C GLU A 201 -3.50 -25.93 7.51
N LYS A 202 -2.90 -27.12 7.66
CA LYS A 202 -1.58 -27.43 7.09
C LYS A 202 -1.71 -27.72 5.60
N ILE A 203 -0.87 -27.09 4.78
CA ILE A 203 -0.88 -27.25 3.32
C ILE A 203 0.00 -28.42 2.86
N ASP A 204 0.99 -28.83 3.65
CA ASP A 204 1.91 -29.92 3.29
C ASP A 204 1.86 -31.12 4.27
N ASN A 205 1.81 -32.33 3.71
CA ASN A 205 1.68 -33.63 4.38
C ASN A 205 2.88 -34.06 5.26
N GLN A 206 3.71 -33.13 5.71
CA GLN A 206 4.87 -33.44 6.56
C GLN A 206 4.84 -32.58 7.83
N ILE A 207 4.15 -33.11 8.85
CA ILE A 207 4.38 -33.02 10.31
C ILE A 207 3.03 -33.37 10.96
N ASN A 208 2.93 -34.58 11.52
CA ASN A 208 1.80 -35.02 12.33
C ASN A 208 1.71 -34.18 13.61
N GLY A 209 0.71 -33.31 13.69
CA GLY A 209 0.39 -32.58 14.91
C GLY A 209 -0.92 -31.82 14.74
N ASN A 210 -1.87 -32.09 15.62
CA ASN A 210 -3.15 -31.37 15.74
C ASN A 210 -2.86 -29.90 16.07
N LEU A 211 -3.26 -28.97 15.20
CA LEU A 211 -3.26 -27.55 15.54
C LEU A 211 -4.41 -27.28 16.52
N GLU A 212 -4.10 -26.70 17.67
CA GLU A 212 -5.08 -26.34 18.68
C GLU A 212 -6.08 -25.33 18.11
N ILE A 213 -7.38 -25.57 18.30
CA ILE A 213 -8.43 -24.63 17.90
C ILE A 213 -8.53 -23.57 18.98
N LEU A 214 -8.04 -22.37 18.70
CA LEU A 214 -8.13 -21.24 19.61
C LEU A 214 -9.51 -20.60 19.48
N THR A 215 -10.12 -20.20 20.60
CA THR A 215 -11.48 -19.64 20.58
C THR A 215 -11.61 -18.39 21.45
N THR A 216 -12.49 -17.48 21.05
CA THR A 216 -12.88 -16.30 21.83
C THR A 216 -14.33 -15.95 21.57
N ILE A 217 -14.85 -14.96 22.28
CA ILE A 217 -16.22 -14.45 22.14
C ILE A 217 -16.19 -12.94 21.98
N THR A 218 -17.00 -12.40 21.06
CA THR A 218 -17.10 -10.94 20.89
C THR A 218 -17.72 -10.25 22.12
N ASN A 219 -17.17 -9.11 22.51
CA ASN A 219 -17.72 -8.29 23.58
C ASN A 219 -18.93 -7.43 23.12
N LYS A 220 -19.48 -6.59 24.01
CA LYS A 220 -20.59 -5.65 23.72
C LYS A 220 -20.39 -4.74 22.50
N LYS A 221 -19.15 -4.47 22.13
CA LYS A 221 -18.77 -3.67 20.95
C LYS A 221 -18.52 -4.54 19.71
N GLY A 222 -18.87 -5.82 19.75
CA GLY A 222 -18.60 -6.77 18.67
C GLY A 222 -17.12 -7.14 18.53
N TYR A 223 -16.25 -6.66 19.41
CA TYR A 223 -14.81 -6.84 19.28
C TYR A 223 -14.36 -8.21 19.78
N PHE A 224 -13.46 -8.87 19.04
CA PHE A 224 -12.78 -10.09 19.44
C PHE A 224 -11.26 -9.95 19.33
N ALA A 225 -10.54 -10.75 20.12
CA ALA A 225 -9.11 -10.98 19.96
C ALA A 225 -8.78 -12.44 20.30
N ILE A 226 -7.95 -13.08 19.49
CA ILE A 226 -7.42 -14.45 19.66
C ILE A 226 -5.90 -14.37 19.60
N LYS A 227 -5.23 -14.68 20.70
CA LYS A 227 -3.77 -14.77 20.77
C LYS A 227 -3.31 -16.16 20.31
N ASP A 228 -2.45 -16.23 19.29
CA ASP A 228 -1.88 -17.45 18.71
C ASP A 228 -0.36 -17.46 18.92
N SER A 229 0.09 -18.10 20.00
CA SER A 229 1.52 -18.22 20.35
C SER A 229 2.32 -19.09 19.37
N THR A 230 1.67 -19.80 18.44
CA THR A 230 2.38 -20.55 17.39
C THR A 230 3.00 -19.62 16.35
N ILE A 231 2.46 -18.41 16.18
CA ILE A 231 3.04 -17.38 15.30
C ILE A 231 4.45 -17.02 15.79
N GLU A 232 4.64 -16.83 17.09
CA GLU A 232 5.90 -16.42 17.69
C GLU A 232 7.01 -17.48 17.52
N SER A 233 6.66 -18.77 17.63
CA SER A 233 7.60 -19.88 17.48
C SER A 233 7.95 -20.19 16.02
N GLN A 234 7.05 -19.95 15.07
CA GLN A 234 7.29 -20.13 13.63
C GLN A 234 8.13 -19.01 13.00
N HIS A 235 8.14 -17.81 13.57
CA HIS A 235 9.05 -16.74 13.14
C HIS A 235 10.54 -17.10 13.30
N ILE A 236 10.86 -18.05 14.20
CA ILE A 236 12.24 -18.50 14.47
C ILE A 236 12.66 -19.65 13.52
N LEU A 237 11.70 -20.36 12.89
CA LEU A 237 11.96 -21.55 12.09
C LEU A 237 11.26 -21.45 10.71
N ARG A 238 12.07 -21.20 9.68
CA ARG A 238 11.74 -21.08 8.25
C ARG A 238 10.60 -21.96 7.69
N VAL A 239 9.82 -21.32 6.81
CA VAL A 239 9.24 -21.84 5.53
C VAL A 239 8.30 -23.03 5.66
N GLN A 240 7.07 -22.80 6.15
CA GLN A 240 5.91 -23.61 5.81
C GLN A 240 4.73 -22.68 5.51
N SER A 241 4.07 -22.86 4.37
CA SER A 241 2.83 -22.15 4.07
C SER A 241 1.72 -22.73 4.94
N GLU A 242 1.14 -21.90 5.81
CA GLU A 242 0.03 -22.33 6.64
C GLU A 242 -1.21 -21.50 6.31
N SER A 243 -2.33 -22.18 6.10
CA SER A 243 -3.64 -21.52 5.98
C SER A 243 -4.21 -21.38 7.39
N ARG A 244 -4.80 -20.23 7.69
CA ARG A 244 -5.53 -20.00 8.95
C ARG A 244 -6.96 -19.60 8.61
N LYS A 245 -7.90 -20.09 9.39
CA LYS A 245 -9.34 -19.94 9.14
C LYS A 245 -10.04 -19.48 10.40
N LEU A 246 -10.70 -18.33 10.32
CA LEU A 246 -11.57 -17.80 11.38
C LEU A 246 -13.02 -18.21 11.08
N ILE A 247 -13.63 -18.92 12.01
CA ILE A 247 -15.03 -19.36 11.93
C ILE A 247 -15.85 -18.57 12.95
N PHE A 248 -16.96 -18.00 12.50
CA PHE A 248 -17.84 -17.15 13.29
C PHE A 248 -19.19 -17.84 13.47
N ALA A 249 -19.59 -18.07 14.72
CA ALA A 249 -20.82 -18.79 15.04
C ALA A 249 -21.62 -18.07 16.12
N LYS A 250 -22.90 -17.79 15.81
CA LYS A 250 -23.88 -17.29 16.78
C LYS A 250 -25.28 -17.78 16.41
N LYS A 251 -26.05 -18.28 17.40
CA LYS A 251 -27.44 -18.70 17.19
C LYS A 251 -28.25 -17.53 16.59
N GLY A 252 -29.01 -17.81 15.51
CA GLY A 252 -29.78 -16.80 14.77
C GLY A 252 -29.01 -16.09 13.65
N TYR A 253 -27.72 -16.38 13.48
CA TYR A 253 -26.89 -15.90 12.38
C TYR A 253 -26.36 -17.09 11.56
N LEU A 254 -26.12 -16.87 10.27
CA LEU A 254 -25.44 -17.84 9.42
C LEU A 254 -24.00 -18.02 9.93
N ILE A 255 -23.52 -19.26 9.93
CA ILE A 255 -22.11 -19.54 10.16
C ILE A 255 -21.34 -18.95 8.99
N ASP A 256 -20.29 -18.19 9.30
CA ASP A 256 -19.46 -17.55 8.29
C ASP A 256 -17.98 -17.86 8.55
N THR A 257 -17.15 -17.76 7.53
CA THR A 257 -15.76 -18.15 7.60
C THR A 257 -14.86 -17.27 6.74
N VAL A 258 -13.75 -16.81 7.34
CA VAL A 258 -12.70 -16.05 6.67
C VAL A 258 -11.41 -16.86 6.70
N SER A 259 -10.81 -17.11 5.53
CA SER A 259 -9.51 -17.79 5.42
C SER A 259 -8.42 -16.78 5.04
N THR A 260 -7.26 -16.90 5.67
CA THR A 260 -6.04 -16.19 5.30
C THR A 260 -5.05 -17.21 4.72
N LYS A 261 -4.52 -16.93 3.54
CA LYS A 261 -3.40 -17.69 2.95
C LYS A 261 -2.12 -16.89 3.14
N THR A 262 -1.14 -17.43 3.84
CA THR A 262 0.22 -16.92 3.81
C THR A 262 0.99 -17.68 2.72
N SER A 263 1.26 -17.00 1.60
CA SER A 263 2.20 -17.52 0.62
C SER A 263 3.61 -17.31 1.16
N SER A 264 4.43 -18.36 1.22
CA SER A 264 5.86 -18.21 1.44
C SER A 264 6.42 -17.38 0.28
N SER A 265 6.80 -16.13 0.54
CA SER A 265 7.72 -15.46 -0.39
C SER A 265 9.04 -16.25 -0.33
N ASN A 266 9.68 -16.49 -1.47
CA ASN A 266 11.01 -17.10 -1.55
C ASN A 266 12.11 -16.17 -0.97
N TYR A 267 11.77 -15.31 -0.01
CA TYR A 267 12.67 -14.34 0.60
C TYR A 267 13.51 -15.03 1.69
N LYS A 268 14.78 -15.25 1.37
CA LYS A 268 15.83 -15.48 2.38
C LYS A 268 16.33 -14.11 2.82
N PRO A 269 16.06 -13.63 4.05
CA PRO A 269 16.74 -12.46 4.54
C PRO A 269 18.23 -12.80 4.68
N SER A 270 19.09 -12.09 3.94
CA SER A 270 20.48 -11.95 4.35
C SER A 270 20.47 -11.11 5.62
N PHE A 271 21.08 -11.65 6.69
CA PHE A 271 21.39 -10.89 7.89
C PHE A 271 22.07 -9.57 7.45
N ASP A 272 21.52 -8.43 7.91
CA ASP A 272 21.96 -7.03 7.69
C ASP A 272 21.09 -6.13 6.79
N ALA A 273 20.01 -6.63 6.19
CA ALA A 273 18.98 -5.75 5.62
C ALA A 273 17.87 -5.46 6.66
N PHE A 274 17.94 -4.28 7.29
CA PHE A 274 16.85 -3.67 8.06
C PHE A 274 15.70 -3.29 7.12
N ASP A 275 14.96 -4.28 6.60
CA ASP A 275 13.65 -4.10 5.93
C ASP A 275 12.83 -5.41 5.95
N GLY A 276 12.85 -6.10 7.09
CA GLY A 276 11.92 -7.20 7.37
C GLY A 276 10.50 -6.69 7.64
N LEU A 277 9.78 -6.26 6.60
CA LEU A 277 8.38 -5.84 6.69
C LEU A 277 7.50 -6.57 5.68
N TYR A 278 7.21 -7.84 5.96
CA TYR A 278 5.98 -8.56 5.60
C TYR A 278 5.82 -9.64 6.69
N PHE A 279 4.79 -9.75 7.52
CA PHE A 279 3.38 -9.39 7.44
C PHE A 279 2.92 -8.92 8.83
N ILE A 280 2.38 -7.72 8.97
CA ILE A 280 1.49 -7.45 10.11
C ILE A 280 0.16 -8.08 9.71
N PHE A 281 -0.30 -9.07 10.48
CA PHE A 281 -1.68 -9.53 10.39
C PHE A 281 -2.61 -8.35 10.72
N LYS A 282 -2.96 -7.58 9.70
CA LYS A 282 -4.14 -6.74 9.69
C LYS A 282 -5.09 -7.35 8.67
N ILE A 283 -5.76 -8.43 9.07
CA ILE A 283 -6.93 -8.94 8.34
C ILE A 283 -8.03 -9.20 9.38
N PRO A 284 -9.26 -8.65 9.24
CA PRO A 284 -9.67 -7.51 8.43
C PRO A 284 -10.43 -6.44 9.24
N ASP A 285 -10.69 -5.35 8.54
CA ASP A 285 -11.85 -4.49 8.74
C ASP A 285 -13.14 -5.26 9.07
N THR A 286 -14.04 -4.55 9.74
CA THR A 286 -15.41 -4.92 10.13
C THR A 286 -16.02 -6.11 9.36
N MET A 287 -16.31 -7.21 10.07
CA MET A 287 -16.97 -8.40 9.50
C MET A 287 -18.49 -8.33 9.70
N THR A 288 -19.25 -8.59 8.63
CA THR A 288 -20.72 -8.51 8.65
C THR A 288 -21.36 -9.90 8.66
N LEU A 289 -22.05 -10.26 9.74
CA LEU A 289 -22.83 -11.51 9.80
C LEU A 289 -24.28 -11.30 9.35
N ARG A 290 -24.80 -12.25 8.57
CA ARG A 290 -26.18 -12.27 8.11
C ARG A 290 -27.07 -13.07 9.07
N LYS A 291 -28.26 -12.56 9.37
CA LYS A 291 -29.27 -13.28 10.17
C LYS A 291 -29.86 -14.43 9.35
N VAL A 292 -30.16 -15.55 10.01
CA VAL A 292 -30.95 -16.63 9.39
C VAL A 292 -32.36 -16.09 9.15
N GLN A 293 -32.79 -16.02 7.90
CA GLN A 293 -34.21 -15.79 7.60
C GLN A 293 -34.96 -17.06 7.98
N LEU A 294 -35.73 -16.99 9.07
CA LEU A 294 -36.73 -18.01 9.36
C LEU A 294 -37.85 -17.82 8.33
N SER A 295 -38.01 -18.78 7.42
CA SER A 295 -39.23 -18.88 6.63
C SER A 295 -40.39 -19.01 7.59
N LYS A 296 -41.32 -18.04 7.57
CA LYS A 296 -42.60 -18.16 8.24
C LYS A 296 -43.46 -19.21 7.56
#